data_AF-A0A0E9MRB5-F1
#
_entry.id   AF-A0A0E9MRB5-F1
#
_cell.length_a   1.000
_cell.length_b   1.000
_cell.length_c   1.000
_cell.angle_alpha   90.00
_cell.angle_beta   90.00
_cell.angle_gamma   90.00
#
_symmetry.space_group_name_H-M   'P 1'
#
loop_
_entity.id
_entity.type
_entity.pdbx_description
1 polymer ?
#
loop_
_entity_poly.entity_id
_entity_poly.type
_entity_poly.pdbx_seq_one_letter_code
_entity_poly.pdbx_strand_id
1 'polypeptide(L)' 'MENLERSGNRFMSAGERVAVESNVRYYARRAAYEANAAAKAVTPEAAIRRQALAEMFARKAQELCA' A
#
# COMPACT_ATOMS: atom_id res chain seq x y z
N MET A 1 2.03 44.14 -29.22
CA MET A 1 0.71 43.50 -29.44
C MET A 1 0.97 42.16 -30.11
N GLU A 2 0.39 41.10 -29.52
CA GLU A 2 0.03 39.80 -30.13
C GLU A 2 1.14 39.04 -30.89
N ASN A 3 1.50 37.82 -30.54
CA ASN A 3 0.61 36.67 -30.58
C ASN A 3 1.06 35.60 -29.58
N LEU A 4 0.25 35.36 -28.56
CA LEU A 4 0.37 34.22 -27.65
C LEU A 4 -0.26 33.03 -28.36
N GLU A 5 0.57 32.18 -28.98
CA GLU A 5 0.12 30.92 -29.58
C GLU A 5 -0.36 29.96 -28.49
N ARG A 6 -1.66 30.08 -28.24
CA ARG A 6 -2.66 29.01 -28.20
C ARG A 6 -2.12 27.59 -27.94
N SER A 7 -2.49 27.11 -26.75
CA SER A 7 -3.04 25.77 -26.54
C SER A 7 -2.14 24.57 -26.87
N GLY A 8 -1.31 24.20 -25.90
CA GLY A 8 -0.93 22.80 -25.68
C GLY A 8 -1.60 22.31 -24.40
N ASN A 9 -2.59 21.42 -24.53
CA ASN A 9 -3.22 20.67 -23.44
C ASN A 9 -2.25 20.31 -22.29
N ARG A 10 -2.33 20.99 -21.15
CA ARG A 10 -1.71 20.55 -19.89
C ARG A 10 -2.59 19.51 -19.19
N PHE A 11 -3.05 18.52 -19.96
CA PHE A 11 -3.80 17.34 -19.50
C PHE A 11 -3.22 16.11 -20.20
N MET A 12 -1.94 15.85 -19.92
CA MET A 12 -1.24 14.59 -20.18
C MET A 12 -0.44 14.39 -18.88
N SER A 13 -0.82 13.54 -17.94
CA SER A 13 -1.11 12.12 -18.11
C SER A 13 -2.23 11.65 -17.16
N ALA A 14 -3.50 11.82 -17.56
CA ALA A 14 -4.65 11.20 -16.88
C ALA A 14 -4.81 9.71 -17.28
N GLY A 15 -3.70 8.96 -17.25
CA GLY A 15 -3.64 7.58 -17.70
C GLY A 15 -2.35 6.87 -17.31
N GLU A 16 -1.62 7.41 -16.34
CA GLU A 16 -0.51 6.69 -15.74
C GLU A 16 -1.10 5.43 -15.10
N ARG A 17 -0.86 4.28 -15.74
CA ARG A 17 -1.24 2.97 -15.22
C ARG A 17 -0.79 2.95 -13.77
N VAL A 18 -1.72 3.04 -12.82
CA VAL A 18 -1.39 2.93 -11.39
C VAL A 18 -0.67 1.60 -11.28
N ALA A 19 0.65 1.65 -11.11
CA ALA A 19 1.46 0.45 -11.08
C ALA A 19 0.92 -0.40 -9.92
N VAL A 20 0.22 -1.48 -10.26
CA VAL A 20 -0.37 -2.37 -9.28
C VAL A 20 0.78 -2.82 -8.39
N GLU A 21 0.65 -2.54 -7.10
CA GLU A 21 1.67 -2.87 -6.12
C GLU A 21 2.01 -4.37 -6.23
N SER A 22 3.30 -4.71 -6.20
CA SER A 22 3.70 -6.11 -6.23
C SER A 22 3.16 -6.84 -4.98
N ASN A 23 2.80 -8.11 -5.13
CA ASN A 23 2.27 -8.90 -4.02
C ASN A 23 3.19 -8.85 -2.79
N VAL A 24 4.51 -8.89 -2.99
CA VAL A 24 5.51 -8.77 -1.91
C VAL A 24 5.35 -7.45 -1.14
N ARG A 25 5.28 -6.31 -1.85
CA ARG A 25 5.12 -4.99 -1.22
C ARG A 25 3.76 -4.88 -0.51
N TYR A 26 2.71 -5.39 -1.14
CA TYR A 26 1.38 -5.44 -0.55
C TYR A 26 1.37 -6.19 0.79
N TYR A 27 1.90 -7.42 0.83
CA TYR A 27 1.90 -8.24 2.04
C TYR A 27 2.81 -7.65 3.12
N ALA A 28 3.98 -7.11 2.76
CA ALA A 28 4.85 -6.43 3.71
C ALA A 28 4.18 -5.21 4.34
N ARG A 29 3.54 -4.36 3.53
CA ARG A 29 2.78 -3.19 4.01
C ARG A 29 1.61 -3.62 4.89
N ARG A 30 0.88 -4.68 4.50
CA ARG A 30 -0.25 -5.19 5.29
C ARG A 30 0.20 -5.75 6.63
N ALA A 31 1.32 -6.46 6.69
CA ALA A 31 1.90 -6.94 7.94
C ALA A 31 2.19 -5.78 8.91
N ALA A 32 2.81 -4.70 8.41
CA ALA A 32 3.07 -3.50 9.22
C ALA A 32 1.79 -2.81 9.69
N TYR A 33 0.73 -2.78 8.88
CA TYR A 33 -0.55 -2.19 9.27
C TYR A 33 -1.24 -3.00 10.37
N GLU A 34 -1.27 -4.33 10.27
CA GLU A 34 -1.87 -5.17 11.30
C GLU A 34 -1.06 -5.14 12.60
N ALA A 35 0.28 -5.10 12.54
CA ALA A 35 1.13 -4.95 13.72
C ALA A 35 0.86 -3.61 14.44
N ASN A 36 0.76 -2.52 13.69
CA ASN A 36 0.39 -1.21 14.26
C ASN A 36 -1.03 -1.21 14.83
N ALA A 37 -1.97 -1.90 14.18
CA ALA A 37 -3.34 -2.02 14.67
C ALA A 37 -3.43 -2.91 15.93
N ALA A 38 -2.56 -3.91 16.07
CA ALA A 38 -2.43 -4.71 17.29
C ALA A 38 -1.95 -3.85 18.46
N ALA A 39 -0.93 -3.00 18.24
CA ALA A 39 -0.41 -2.08 19.25
C ALA A 39 -1.44 -1.04 19.72
N LYS A 40 -2.41 -0.69 18.87
CA LYS A 40 -3.49 0.27 19.18
C LYS A 40 -4.79 -0.41 19.62
N ALA A 41 -4.83 -1.74 19.67
CA ALA A 41 -6.07 -2.45 19.97
C ALA A 41 -6.48 -2.22 21.42
N VAL A 42 -7.76 -1.87 21.62
CA VAL A 42 -8.33 -1.60 22.94
C VAL A 42 -8.51 -2.89 23.75
N THR A 43 -8.78 -4.03 23.08
CA THR A 43 -8.94 -5.32 23.76
C THR A 43 -7.76 -6.26 23.48
N PRO A 44 -7.38 -7.10 24.47
CA PRO A 44 -6.30 -8.07 24.30
C PRO A 44 -6.55 -9.07 23.16
N GLU A 45 -7.78 -9.53 22.99
CA GLU A 45 -8.13 -10.51 21.95
C GLU A 45 -8.00 -9.88 20.56
N ALA A 46 -8.34 -8.60 20.42
CA ALA A 46 -8.14 -7.87 19.17
C ALA A 46 -6.65 -7.67 18.89
N ALA A 47 -5.84 -7.39 19.91
CA ALA A 47 -4.38 -7.32 19.76
C ALA A 47 -3.82 -8.65 19.26
N ILE A 48 -4.16 -9.77 19.92
CA ILE A 48 -3.68 -11.11 19.58
C ILE A 48 -4.09 -11.51 18.15
N ARG A 49 -5.36 -11.30 17.76
CA ARG A 49 -5.81 -11.62 16.40
C ARG A 49 -5.05 -10.83 15.34
N ARG A 50 -4.80 -9.55 15.60
CA ARG A 50 -4.07 -8.68 14.66
C ARG A 50 -2.59 -9.01 14.60
N GLN A 51 -1.99 -9.39 15.73
CA GLN A 51 -0.62 -9.91 15.78
C GLN A 51 -0.48 -11.15 14.90
N ALA A 52 -1.40 -12.12 15.04
CA ALA A 52 -1.40 -13.33 14.22
C ALA A 52 -1.56 -13.02 12.72
N LEU A 53 -2.41 -12.06 12.36
CA LEU A 53 -2.55 -11.62 10.97
C LEU A 53 -1.26 -10.96 10.44
N ALA A 54 -0.61 -10.13 11.26
CA ALA A 54 0.66 -9.50 10.89
C ALA A 54 1.74 -10.55 10.58
N GLU A 55 1.85 -11.56 11.43
CA GLU A 55 2.78 -12.69 11.24
C GLU A 55 2.46 -13.49 9.97
N MET A 56 1.18 -13.80 9.72
CA MET A 56 0.76 -14.50 8.50
C MET A 56 1.13 -13.72 7.23
N PHE A 57 0.89 -12.40 7.21
CA PHE A 57 1.24 -11.56 6.06
C PHE A 57 2.75 -11.41 5.91
N ALA A 58 3.51 -11.28 7.00
CA ALA A 58 4.97 -11.23 6.95
C ALA A 58 5.55 -12.52 6.37
N ARG A 59 5.06 -13.68 6.80
CA ARG A 59 5.43 -14.98 6.24
C ARG A 59 5.10 -15.07 4.75
N LYS A 60 3.93 -14.60 4.33
CA LYS A 60 3.54 -14.60 2.92
C LYS A 60 4.45 -13.71 2.06
N ALA A 61 4.85 -12.56 2.59
CA ALA A 61 5.81 -11.69 1.91
C ALA A 61 7.18 -12.37 1.73
N GLN A 62 7.65 -13.11 2.75
CA GLN A 62 8.89 -13.88 2.69
C GLN A 62 8.80 -15.01 1.66
N GLU A 63 7.71 -15.78 1.65
CA GLU A 63 7.47 -16.86 0.67
C GLU A 63 7.47 -16.36 -0.78
N LEU A 64 7.04 -15.13 -1.01
CA LEU A 64 6.98 -14.51 -2.35
C LEU A 64 8.26 -13.79 -2.75
N CYS A 65 9.19 -13.60 -1.81
CA CYS A 65 10.49 -12.96 -2.04
C CYS A 65 11.62 -13.99 -2.27
N ALA A 66 11.42 -15.23 -1.83
CA ALA A 66 12.32 -16.36 -2.04
C ALA A 66 12.21 -16.91 -3.48
#